data_AF-A0AAP5YF93-F1
#
_entry.id   AF-A0AAP5YF93-F1
#
_cell.length_a   1.000
_cell.length_b   1.000
_cell.length_c   1.000
_cell.angle_alpha   90.00
_cell.angle_beta   90.00
_cell.angle_gamma   90.00
#
_symmetry.space_group_name_H-M   'P 1'
#
loop_
_entity.id
_entity.type
_entity.pdbx_description
1 polymer ?
#
loop_
_entity_poly.entity_id
_entity_poly.type
_entity_poly.pdbx_seq_one_letter_code
_entity_poly.pdbx_strand_id
1 'polypeptide(L)'
;GRSLFPHFLGTFDSFIYKNIVNPLATQLTGFSGQAGDCTIRIIEGTSTLGFRTRWGIARRGNIHAHHYSMDLKNGGYIFDTGDSIKDRELNAVILESWQERDLKETKNRMLAAGYATYRDIEYLALKALTEEKFEKFVQLFAKKYPLIIVDECQDLSFEQLMILQCLSDVG
;
A
#
# COMPACT_ATOMS: atom_id res chain seq x y z
N GLY A 1 -1.62 -37.81 -4.59
CA GLY A 1 -2.57 -36.83 -4.00
C GLY A 1 -2.40 -35.54 -4.73
N ARG A 2 -3.44 -35.05 -5.42
CA ARG A 2 -3.47 -33.70 -6.00
C ARG A 2 -3.98 -32.78 -4.90
N SER A 3 -3.18 -31.84 -4.42
CA SER A 3 -3.65 -30.85 -3.45
C SER A 3 -4.80 -30.06 -4.08
N LEU A 4 -5.96 -30.02 -3.42
CA LEU A 4 -7.19 -29.45 -3.96
C LEU A 4 -7.12 -27.92 -4.17
N PHE A 5 -6.14 -27.23 -3.56
CA PHE A 5 -6.02 -25.77 -3.60
C PHE A 5 -4.54 -25.33 -3.69
N PRO A 6 -4.25 -24.16 -4.27
CA PRO A 6 -2.90 -23.58 -4.23
C PRO A 6 -2.58 -23.16 -2.79
N HIS A 7 -1.57 -23.79 -2.19
CA HIS A 7 -1.08 -23.40 -0.87
C HIS A 7 -0.05 -22.27 -1.00
N PHE A 8 -0.15 -21.27 -0.11
CA PHE A 8 0.85 -20.23 0.06
C PHE A 8 1.40 -20.31 1.49
N LEU A 9 2.72 -20.32 1.63
CA LEU A 9 3.41 -20.28 2.91
C LEU A 9 4.42 -19.13 2.87
N GLY A 10 4.27 -18.16 3.76
CA GLY A 10 5.08 -16.96 3.83
C GLY A 10 4.49 -15.95 4.80
N THR A 11 5.07 -14.75 4.85
CA THR A 11 4.52 -13.66 5.67
C THR A 11 3.23 -13.12 5.07
N PHE A 12 2.39 -12.51 5.91
CA PHE A 12 1.14 -11.93 5.45
C PHE A 12 1.38 -10.77 4.46
N ASP A 13 2.42 -9.96 4.65
CA ASP A 13 2.83 -8.93 3.67
C ASP A 13 3.12 -9.52 2.29
N SER A 14 3.87 -10.62 2.26
CA SER A 14 4.22 -11.27 1.00
C SER A 14 3.00 -11.91 0.32
N PHE A 15 2.03 -12.37 1.11
CA PHE A 15 0.75 -12.87 0.61
C PHE A 15 -0.06 -11.75 -0.05
N ILE A 16 -0.24 -10.63 0.65
CA ILE A 16 -0.95 -9.44 0.17
C ILE A 16 -0.31 -8.94 -1.13
N TYR A 17 1.01 -8.71 -1.08
CA TYR A 17 1.76 -8.19 -2.21
C TYR A 17 1.61 -9.07 -3.45
N LYS A 18 1.90 -10.38 -3.33
CA LYS A 18 1.97 -11.29 -4.48
C LYS A 18 0.61 -11.65 -5.05
N ASN A 19 -0.40 -11.80 -4.19
CA ASN A 19 -1.67 -12.39 -4.59
C ASN A 19 -2.79 -11.37 -4.73
N ILE A 20 -2.70 -10.19 -4.09
CA ILE A 20 -3.72 -9.13 -4.19
C ILE A 20 -3.22 -7.98 -5.06
N VAL A 21 -2.08 -7.38 -4.71
CA VAL A 21 -1.63 -6.13 -5.36
C VAL A 21 -0.97 -6.37 -6.70
N ASN A 22 0.02 -7.27 -6.79
CA ASN A 22 0.78 -7.48 -8.02
C ASN A 22 -0.08 -7.88 -9.24
N PRO A 23 -1.10 -8.75 -9.10
CA PRO A 23 -2.00 -9.09 -10.21
C PRO A 23 -2.80 -7.89 -10.75
N LEU A 24 -2.98 -6.85 -9.94
CA LEU A 24 -3.74 -5.65 -10.26
C LEU A 24 -2.85 -4.40 -10.35
N ALA A 25 -1.52 -4.56 -10.37
CA ALA A 25 -0.55 -3.46 -10.25
C ALA A 25 -0.85 -2.32 -11.22
N THR A 26 -0.97 -2.63 -12.52
CA THR A 26 -1.26 -1.63 -13.57
C THR A 26 -2.59 -0.90 -13.33
N GLN A 27 -3.64 -1.59 -12.88
CA GLN A 27 -4.96 -1.00 -12.64
C GLN A 27 -5.01 -0.17 -11.35
N LEU A 28 -4.17 -0.50 -10.37
CA LEU A 28 -4.08 0.17 -9.08
C LEU A 28 -3.19 1.41 -9.13
N THR A 29 -2.06 1.35 -9.84
CA THR A 29 -1.01 2.38 -9.82
C THR A 29 -0.83 3.12 -11.13
N GLY A 30 -1.36 2.60 -12.25
CA GLY A 30 -1.08 3.11 -13.59
C GLY A 30 0.30 2.71 -14.13
N PHE A 31 1.05 1.84 -13.43
CA PHE A 31 2.34 1.35 -13.89
C PHE A 31 2.18 0.41 -15.09
N SER A 32 2.74 0.81 -16.24
CA SER A 32 2.69 0.04 -17.49
C SER A 32 3.78 -1.03 -17.61
N GLY A 33 4.63 -1.16 -16.59
CA GLY A 33 5.74 -2.10 -16.58
C GLY A 33 6.99 -1.62 -17.32
N GLN A 34 8.11 -2.28 -17.05
CA GLN A 34 9.38 -2.09 -17.76
C GLN A 34 9.73 -3.38 -18.49
N ALA A 35 9.88 -3.31 -19.82
CA ALA A 35 10.20 -4.48 -20.66
C ALA A 35 9.23 -5.69 -20.50
N GLY A 36 7.94 -5.40 -20.25
CA GLY A 36 6.92 -6.43 -20.04
C GLY A 36 6.77 -6.94 -18.60
N ASP A 37 7.61 -6.46 -17.68
CA ASP A 37 7.48 -6.73 -16.24
C ASP A 37 6.72 -5.60 -15.53
N CYS A 38 5.51 -5.90 -15.06
CA CYS A 38 4.65 -4.98 -14.29
C CYS A 38 4.82 -5.12 -12.77
N THR A 39 5.87 -5.79 -12.31
CA THR A 39 6.12 -6.04 -10.88
C THR A 39 6.49 -4.74 -10.16
N ILE A 40 5.77 -4.42 -9.08
CA ILE A 40 6.06 -3.25 -8.24
C ILE A 40 7.32 -3.52 -7.39
N ARG A 41 8.25 -2.57 -7.35
CA ARG A 41 9.43 -2.65 -6.50
C ARG A 41 9.13 -2.07 -5.13
N ILE A 42 9.20 -2.92 -4.12
CA ILE A 42 9.07 -2.50 -2.73
C ILE A 42 10.35 -1.79 -2.30
N ILE A 43 10.20 -0.63 -1.65
CA ILE A 43 11.29 0.24 -1.20
C ILE A 43 11.10 0.62 0.27
N GLU A 44 12.20 0.96 0.93
CA GLU A 44 12.23 1.41 2.32
C GLU A 44 12.37 2.93 2.44
N GLY A 45 12.08 3.48 3.62
CA GLY A 45 12.23 4.89 3.95
C GLY A 45 13.66 5.44 3.76
N THR A 46 14.67 4.55 3.81
CA THR A 46 16.10 4.88 3.62
C THR A 46 16.51 4.96 2.14
N SER A 47 15.60 4.63 1.21
CA SER A 47 15.90 4.58 -0.23
C SER A 47 16.19 5.95 -0.81
N THR A 48 17.11 6.03 -1.76
CA THR A 48 17.51 7.30 -2.41
C THR A 48 16.69 7.62 -3.65
N LEU A 49 15.35 7.62 -3.54
CA LEU A 49 14.47 7.95 -4.67
C LEU A 49 14.10 9.43 -4.75
N GLY A 50 14.14 9.99 -5.96
CA GLY A 50 13.90 11.42 -6.23
C GLY A 50 12.44 11.87 -6.30
N PHE A 51 11.46 11.04 -5.93
CA PHE A 51 10.05 11.44 -5.92
C PHE A 51 9.76 12.30 -4.70
N ARG A 52 9.74 13.61 -4.87
CA ARG A 52 9.45 14.58 -3.80
C ARG A 52 8.35 15.57 -4.18
N THR A 53 7.69 16.11 -3.17
CA THR A 53 6.68 17.17 -3.32
C THR A 53 7.23 18.34 -4.11
N ARG A 54 6.38 19.04 -4.85
CA ARG A 54 6.81 20.24 -5.59
C ARG A 54 7.11 21.39 -4.64
N TRP A 55 6.31 21.51 -3.59
CA TRP A 55 6.39 22.57 -2.59
C TRP A 55 6.78 22.02 -1.22
N GLY A 56 7.23 22.93 -0.36
CA GLY A 56 7.52 22.60 1.02
C GLY A 56 6.24 22.30 1.81
N ILE A 57 6.22 21.18 2.51
CA ILE A 57 5.08 20.79 3.36
C ILE A 57 5.32 21.34 4.76
N ALA A 58 4.30 21.95 5.36
CA ALA A 58 4.33 22.51 6.72
C ALA A 58 5.51 23.46 7.00
N ARG A 59 6.05 24.15 5.98
CA ARG A 59 7.27 24.98 6.05
C ARG A 59 8.55 24.20 6.42
N ARG A 60 8.55 22.87 6.24
CA ARG A 60 9.67 21.96 6.59
C ARG A 60 10.38 21.35 5.38
N GLY A 61 10.24 22.01 4.23
CA GLY A 61 10.83 21.58 2.96
C GLY A 61 10.05 20.47 2.26
N ASN A 62 10.62 19.99 1.15
CA ASN A 62 9.99 18.98 0.32
C ASN A 62 10.08 17.60 0.98
N ILE A 63 9.01 16.80 0.86
CA ILE A 63 8.92 15.46 1.45
C ILE A 63 8.99 14.42 0.33
N HIS A 64 9.74 13.34 0.53
CA HIS A 64 9.79 12.26 -0.45
C HIS A 64 8.57 11.34 -0.33
N ALA A 65 8.12 10.80 -1.46
CA ALA A 65 6.96 9.91 -1.56
C ALA A 65 7.08 8.66 -0.68
N HIS A 66 8.29 8.17 -0.41
CA HIS A 66 8.53 7.01 0.45
C HIS A 66 8.68 7.36 1.94
N HIS A 67 8.54 8.63 2.31
CA HIS A 67 8.57 9.12 3.69
C HIS A 67 7.19 9.42 4.27
N TYR A 68 6.12 9.05 3.56
CA TYR A 68 4.76 9.16 4.08
C TYR A 68 3.87 8.14 3.42
N SER A 69 2.75 7.81 4.06
CA SER A 69 1.72 6.93 3.52
C SER A 69 0.34 7.44 3.93
N MET A 70 -0.71 6.94 3.29
CA MET A 70 -2.07 7.32 3.66
C MET A 70 -2.46 6.67 4.99
N ASP A 71 -3.03 7.45 5.92
CA ASP A 71 -3.60 6.92 7.15
C ASP A 71 -5.04 6.45 6.86
N LEU A 72 -5.23 5.13 6.83
CA LEU A 72 -6.55 4.54 6.60
C LEU A 72 -7.46 4.58 7.82
N LYS A 73 -6.88 4.69 9.02
CA LYS A 73 -7.64 4.69 10.28
C LYS A 73 -8.19 6.06 10.59
N ASN A 74 -7.37 7.09 10.48
CA ASN A 74 -7.73 8.47 10.87
C ASN A 74 -8.00 9.38 9.67
N GLY A 75 -7.68 8.93 8.45
CA GLY A 75 -7.64 9.78 7.27
C GLY A 75 -6.38 10.65 7.22
N GLY A 76 -6.01 11.11 6.03
CA GLY A 76 -4.83 11.96 5.83
C GLY A 76 -3.55 11.18 5.60
N TYR A 77 -2.44 11.63 6.18
CA TYR A 77 -1.11 11.08 5.92
C TYR A 77 -0.33 10.86 7.22
N ILE A 78 0.36 9.71 7.30
CA ILE A 78 1.38 9.43 8.31
C ILE A 78 2.74 9.66 7.68
N PHE A 79 3.53 10.54 8.30
CA PHE A 79 4.92 10.81 7.95
C PHE A 79 5.88 9.92 8.75
N ASP A 80 6.82 9.31 8.03
CA ASP A 80 7.90 8.47 8.54
C ASP A 80 9.16 8.74 7.69
N THR A 81 9.85 9.82 8.03
CA THR A 81 11.04 10.31 7.34
C THR A 81 12.33 9.66 7.87
N GLY A 82 12.23 8.84 8.91
CA GLY A 82 13.36 8.31 9.67
C GLY A 82 13.92 9.27 10.72
N ASP A 83 13.33 10.47 10.86
CA ASP A 83 13.65 11.44 11.91
C ASP A 83 12.43 11.62 12.81
N SER A 84 12.49 11.03 14.01
CA SER A 84 11.38 10.99 14.95
C SER A 84 10.89 12.37 15.40
N ILE A 85 11.77 13.37 15.45
CA ILE A 85 11.40 14.75 15.80
C ILE A 85 10.62 15.35 14.64
N LYS A 86 11.16 15.25 13.43
CA LYS A 86 10.52 15.75 12.22
C LYS A 86 9.17 15.08 11.97
N ASP A 87 9.08 13.77 12.19
CA ASP A 87 7.87 12.99 12.01
C ASP A 87 6.80 13.38 13.01
N ARG A 88 7.16 13.54 14.29
CA ARG A 88 6.22 14.04 15.31
C ARG A 88 5.66 15.41 14.92
N GLU A 89 6.51 16.28 14.41
CA GLU A 89 6.11 17.63 14.02
C GLU A 89 5.26 17.65 12.76
N LEU A 90 5.58 16.84 11.75
CA LEU A 90 4.78 16.73 10.51
C LEU A 90 3.40 16.12 10.79
N ASN A 91 3.35 15.06 11.60
CA ASN A 91 2.10 14.38 11.98
C ASN A 91 1.21 15.23 12.90
N ALA A 92 1.73 16.31 13.51
CA ALA A 92 0.94 17.23 14.33
C ALA A 92 0.31 18.39 13.52
N VAL A 93 0.66 18.54 12.24
CA VAL A 93 0.22 19.67 11.41
C VAL A 93 -1.09 19.33 10.70
N ILE A 94 -2.03 20.26 10.74
CA ILE A 94 -3.22 20.23 9.88
C ILE A 94 -2.79 20.68 8.48
N LEU A 95 -2.89 19.77 7.52
CA LEU A 95 -2.50 20.04 6.13
C LEU A 95 -3.57 20.90 5.43
N GLU A 96 -3.11 21.88 4.66
CA GLU A 96 -3.97 22.60 3.75
C GLU A 96 -4.30 21.75 2.51
N SER A 97 -5.45 21.96 1.88
CA SER A 97 -5.90 21.13 0.74
C SER A 97 -4.92 21.08 -0.44
N TRP A 98 -4.12 22.13 -0.64
CA TRP A 98 -3.08 22.12 -1.68
C TRP A 98 -1.88 21.24 -1.31
N GLN A 99 -1.57 21.11 -0.01
CA GLN A 99 -0.50 20.24 0.49
C GLN A 99 -0.90 18.78 0.33
N GLU A 100 -2.14 18.44 0.69
CA GLU A 100 -2.69 17.10 0.48
C GLU A 100 -2.69 16.71 -1.01
N ARG A 101 -2.98 17.67 -1.90
CA ARG A 101 -2.91 17.47 -3.34
C ARG A 101 -1.49 17.21 -3.82
N ASP A 102 -0.51 18.01 -3.40
CA ASP A 102 0.89 17.83 -3.77
C ASP A 102 1.46 16.49 -3.26
N LEU A 103 1.08 16.09 -2.03
CA LEU A 103 1.40 14.77 -1.47
C LEU A 103 0.76 13.64 -2.31
N LYS A 104 -0.52 13.77 -2.67
CA LYS A 104 -1.21 12.76 -3.49
C LYS A 104 -0.58 12.63 -4.88
N GLU A 105 -0.32 13.75 -5.56
CA GLU A 105 0.31 13.77 -6.89
C GLU A 105 1.72 13.18 -6.84
N THR A 106 2.48 13.50 -5.81
CA THR A 106 3.84 12.96 -5.61
C THR A 106 3.83 11.46 -5.33
N LYS A 107 2.88 10.98 -4.52
CA LYS A 107 2.68 9.55 -4.27
C LYS A 107 2.29 8.82 -5.56
N ASN A 108 1.36 9.36 -6.32
CA ASN A 108 0.92 8.77 -7.60
C ASN A 108 2.06 8.67 -8.61
N ARG A 109 2.96 9.67 -8.68
CA ARG A 109 4.15 9.59 -9.55
C ARG A 109 5.09 8.44 -9.16
N MET A 110 5.30 8.21 -7.87
CA MET A 110 6.12 7.10 -7.38
C MET A 110 5.47 5.74 -7.73
N LEU A 111 4.18 5.60 -7.46
CA LEU A 111 3.41 4.39 -7.75
C LEU A 111 3.37 4.08 -9.26
N ALA A 112 3.12 5.09 -10.09
CA ALA A 112 3.09 4.96 -11.55
C ALA A 112 4.47 4.65 -12.14
N ALA A 113 5.56 4.94 -11.41
CA ALA A 113 6.91 4.53 -11.77
C ALA A 113 7.25 3.10 -11.30
N GLY A 114 6.31 2.40 -10.65
CA GLY A 114 6.49 1.02 -10.20
C GLY A 114 7.19 0.89 -8.85
N TYR A 115 7.13 1.91 -7.98
CA TYR A 115 7.72 1.85 -6.65
C TYR A 115 6.65 2.05 -5.56
N ALA A 116 6.75 1.29 -4.47
CA ALA A 116 5.82 1.38 -3.34
C ALA A 116 6.52 1.00 -2.02
N THR A 117 6.08 1.56 -0.89
CA THR A 117 6.46 1.02 0.43
C THR A 117 5.54 -0.14 0.82
N TYR A 118 5.87 -0.89 1.89
CA TYR A 118 4.95 -1.92 2.41
C TYR A 118 3.57 -1.35 2.80
N ARG A 119 3.54 -0.17 3.43
CA ARG A 119 2.28 0.49 3.79
C ARG A 119 1.49 0.96 2.56
N ASP A 120 2.17 1.34 1.47
CA ASP A 120 1.50 1.58 0.19
C ASP A 120 0.87 0.28 -0.36
N ILE A 121 1.55 -0.87 -0.23
CA ILE A 121 0.99 -2.17 -0.64
C ILE A 121 -0.28 -2.50 0.16
N GLU A 122 -0.28 -2.32 1.48
CA GLU A 122 -1.48 -2.52 2.32
C GLU A 122 -2.64 -1.61 1.87
N TYR A 123 -2.35 -0.33 1.63
CA TYR A 123 -3.33 0.62 1.12
C TYR A 123 -3.91 0.19 -0.24
N LEU A 124 -3.05 -0.21 -1.17
CA LEU A 124 -3.46 -0.67 -2.49
C LEU A 124 -4.27 -1.98 -2.42
N ALA A 125 -3.97 -2.86 -1.46
CA ALA A 125 -4.72 -4.08 -1.24
C ALA A 125 -6.14 -3.78 -0.75
N LEU A 126 -6.31 -2.87 0.22
CA LEU A 126 -7.64 -2.46 0.66
C LEU A 126 -8.44 -1.81 -0.47
N LYS A 127 -7.79 -0.97 -1.29
CA LYS A 127 -8.41 -0.43 -2.50
C LYS A 127 -8.84 -1.53 -3.48
N ALA A 128 -8.01 -2.56 -3.68
CA ALA A 128 -8.33 -3.70 -4.53
C ALA A 128 -9.52 -4.52 -4.01
N LEU A 129 -9.67 -4.64 -2.69
CA LEU A 129 -10.72 -5.42 -2.07
C LEU A 129 -12.06 -4.68 -1.92
N THR A 130 -12.04 -3.34 -1.96
CA THR A 130 -13.23 -2.51 -1.67
C THR A 130 -13.78 -1.77 -2.89
N GLU A 131 -13.00 -1.54 -3.94
CA GLU A 131 -13.50 -0.87 -5.16
C GLU A 131 -14.31 -1.83 -6.04
N GLU A 132 -15.54 -1.45 -6.39
CA GLU A 132 -16.50 -2.25 -7.18
C GLU A 132 -15.91 -2.82 -8.49
N LYS A 133 -15.04 -2.06 -9.18
CA LYS A 133 -14.41 -2.51 -10.42
C LYS A 133 -13.55 -3.77 -10.26
N PHE A 134 -13.17 -4.14 -9.04
CA PHE A 134 -12.39 -5.33 -8.73
C PHE A 134 -13.23 -6.47 -8.12
N GLU A 135 -14.54 -6.32 -7.98
CA GLU A 135 -15.41 -7.31 -7.33
C GLU A 135 -15.21 -8.74 -7.88
N LYS A 136 -15.14 -8.89 -9.21
CA LYS A 136 -14.89 -10.19 -9.86
C LYS A 136 -13.55 -10.81 -9.46
N PHE A 137 -12.51 -9.99 -9.29
CA PHE A 137 -11.22 -10.45 -8.81
C PHE A 137 -11.34 -10.97 -7.37
N VAL A 138 -12.01 -10.22 -6.49
CA VAL A 138 -12.19 -10.59 -5.08
C VAL A 138 -12.98 -11.90 -4.94
N GLN A 139 -14.08 -12.06 -5.71
CA GLN A 139 -14.86 -13.31 -5.72
C GLN A 139 -14.05 -14.53 -6.16
N LEU A 140 -13.15 -14.37 -7.14
CA LEU A 140 -12.26 -15.46 -7.58
C LEU A 140 -11.13 -15.70 -6.56
N PHE A 141 -10.65 -14.65 -5.92
CA PHE A 141 -9.63 -14.71 -4.89
C PHE A 141 -10.11 -15.50 -3.66
N ALA A 142 -11.32 -15.20 -3.15
CA ALA A 142 -11.92 -15.92 -2.03
C ALA A 142 -12.06 -17.42 -2.31
N LYS A 143 -12.45 -17.79 -3.55
CA LYS A 143 -12.50 -19.21 -3.98
C LYS A 143 -11.13 -19.86 -4.08
N LYS A 144 -10.09 -19.09 -4.40
CA LYS A 144 -8.70 -19.58 -4.51
C LYS A 144 -8.09 -19.81 -3.13
N TYR A 145 -8.40 -18.95 -2.17
CA TYR A 145 -7.92 -19.00 -0.79
C TYR A 145 -9.09 -19.08 0.21
N PRO A 146 -9.82 -20.21 0.24
CA PRO A 146 -10.99 -20.37 1.13
C PRO A 146 -10.63 -20.52 2.62
N LEU A 147 -9.34 -20.69 2.94
CA LEU A 147 -8.83 -20.77 4.30
C LEU A 147 -7.52 -20.01 4.37
N ILE A 148 -7.46 -19.02 5.26
CA ILE A 148 -6.25 -18.27 5.59
C ILE A 148 -5.98 -18.51 7.08
N ILE A 149 -4.79 -19.02 7.39
CA ILE A 149 -4.31 -19.18 8.75
C ILE A 149 -3.13 -18.22 8.90
N VAL A 150 -3.24 -17.32 9.87
CA VAL A 150 -2.18 -16.40 10.23
C VAL A 150 -1.63 -16.84 11.58
N ASP A 151 -0.32 -17.05 11.63
CA ASP A 151 0.40 -17.23 12.88
C ASP A 151 0.91 -15.86 13.35
N GLU A 152 1.13 -15.70 14.66
CA GLU A 152 1.56 -14.43 15.27
C GLU A 152 0.60 -13.24 15.00
N CYS A 153 -0.72 -13.49 15.10
CA CYS A 153 -1.76 -12.49 14.84
C CYS A 153 -1.63 -11.18 15.66
N GLN A 154 -0.88 -11.18 16.76
CA GLN A 154 -0.63 -9.99 17.57
C GLN A 154 0.25 -8.94 16.86
N ASP A 155 1.00 -9.34 15.83
CA ASP A 155 1.91 -8.45 15.09
C ASP A 155 1.24 -7.76 13.88
N LEU A 156 -0.05 -8.03 13.65
CA LEU A 156 -0.78 -7.49 12.50
C LEU A 156 -1.06 -5.99 12.64
N SER A 157 -0.82 -5.26 11.54
CA SER A 157 -1.22 -3.85 11.42
C SER A 157 -2.75 -3.70 11.37
N PHE A 158 -3.25 -2.48 11.63
CA PHE A 158 -4.68 -2.20 11.49
C PHE A 158 -5.16 -2.46 10.06
N GLU A 159 -4.35 -2.07 9.08
CA GLU A 159 -4.61 -2.26 7.66
C GLU A 159 -4.67 -3.75 7.30
N GLN A 160 -3.77 -4.57 7.83
CA GLN A 160 -3.77 -6.03 7.66
C GLN A 160 -5.02 -6.69 8.26
N LEU A 161 -5.47 -6.25 9.44
CA LEU A 161 -6.71 -6.73 10.05
C LEU A 161 -7.93 -6.37 9.18
N MET A 162 -7.97 -5.16 8.62
CA MET A 162 -9.03 -4.75 7.69
C MET A 162 -9.02 -5.60 6.41
N ILE A 163 -7.85 -5.95 5.88
CA ILE A 163 -7.73 -6.85 4.72
C ILE A 163 -8.33 -8.22 5.05
N LEU A 164 -8.01 -8.79 6.22
CA LEU A 164 -8.58 -10.07 6.66
C LEU A 164 -10.10 -10.00 6.80
N GLN A 165 -10.63 -8.91 7.37
CA GLN A 165 -12.08 -8.71 7.48
C GLN A 165 -12.74 -8.69 6.09
N CYS A 166 -12.22 -7.90 5.15
CA CYS A 166 -12.75 -7.83 3.79
C CYS A 166 -12.74 -9.21 3.10
N LEU A 167 -11.71 -10.01 3.33
CA LEU A 167 -11.62 -11.37 2.75
C LEU A 167 -12.64 -12.31 3.38
N SER A 168 -12.85 -12.23 4.70
CA SER A 168 -13.84 -13.03 5.43
C SER A 168 -15.29 -12.66 5.07
N ASP A 169 -15.56 -11.43 4.68
CA ASP A 169 -16.90 -11.00 4.30
C ASP A 169 -17.33 -11.53 2.91
N VAL A 170 -16.36 -11.86 2.05
CA VAL A 170 -16.59 -12.33 0.67
C VAL A 170 -16.55 -13.86 0.55
N GLY A 171 -16.02 -14.56 1.56
CA GLY A 171 -15.80 -16.02 1.56
C GLY A 171 -16.19 -16.69 2.87
#